data_AF-A0A564TS35-F1
#
_entry.id   AF-A0A564TS35-F1
#
_cell.length_a   1.000
_cell.length_b   1.000
_cell.length_c   1.000
_cell.angle_alpha   90.00
_cell.angle_beta   90.00
_cell.angle_gamma   90.00
#
_symmetry.space_group_name_H-M   'P 1'
#
loop_
_entity.id
_entity.type
_entity.pdbx_description
1 polymer ?
#
loop_
_entity_poly.entity_id
_entity_poly.type
_entity_poly.pdbx_seq_one_letter_code
_entity_poly.pdbx_strand_id
1 'polypeptide(L)'
;MSEVQVIDAQKINKIYEIVTTDELTRESFEKDILEATEKYKGYIPTASTLKDDKAKRAEFNKLIDSKNRIRIDTKNLLSETANTWDSYAKSIIKPFEDMVSEFDKGIKEIEEHQRQLKLETVKSYLANKAAEYMLDPRIFDEKALDYIKVGDFMADGVTLKKATMKSLDDMVTFEYQKQQEYEKAKAAISGQCAEYGMTDQSYIRMLRDLTVLEVLEQIKSDYAFEKQKQEIEQARLERERQLAAQQAKEQEQAQKSTETPQIDPETGEILEGGQIPQNEPNALGGAKNDLKRYTQKMTLEVYLVDTNDKERFKTGLSQLGFDFKKNYQVSGYQRIEPMTQAELNELCGW
;
A
#
# COMPACT_ATOMS: atom_id res chain seq x y z
N MET A 1 -18.02 3.91 -47.63
CA MET A 1 -19.15 4.86 -47.65
C MET A 1 -20.41 4.03 -47.80
N SER A 2 -21.10 3.77 -46.69
CA SER A 2 -22.46 3.23 -46.72
C SER A 2 -23.36 4.28 -47.38
N GLU A 3 -24.09 3.90 -48.43
CA GLU A 3 -25.12 4.74 -49.03
C GLU A 3 -26.09 5.17 -47.92
N VAL A 4 -26.09 6.46 -47.62
CA VAL A 4 -27.14 7.06 -46.82
C VAL A 4 -28.43 6.76 -47.57
N GLN A 5 -29.29 5.93 -46.99
CA GLN A 5 -30.63 5.71 -47.53
C GLN A 5 -31.29 7.08 -47.60
N VAL A 6 -31.40 7.61 -48.83
CA VAL A 6 -32.10 8.86 -49.10
C VAL A 6 -33.54 8.62 -48.67
N ILE A 7 -33.91 9.16 -47.52
CA ILE A 7 -35.32 9.16 -47.15
C ILE A 7 -36.05 10.04 -48.14
N ASP A 8 -37.11 9.45 -48.67
CA ASP A 8 -38.11 10.14 -49.45
C ASP A 8 -38.59 11.36 -48.66
N ALA A 9 -38.10 12.54 -49.03
CA ALA A 9 -38.46 13.82 -48.42
C ALA A 9 -39.98 14.04 -48.40
N GLN A 10 -40.73 13.36 -49.29
CA GLN A 10 -42.19 13.36 -49.27
C GLN A 10 -42.76 12.73 -48.00
N LYS A 11 -42.14 11.68 -47.43
CA LYS A 11 -42.61 11.07 -46.19
C LYS A 11 -42.44 11.99 -44.98
N ILE A 12 -41.34 12.75 -44.91
CA ILE A 12 -41.11 13.71 -43.82
C ILE A 12 -42.03 14.93 -43.97
N ASN A 13 -42.23 15.44 -45.19
CA ASN A 13 -43.14 16.57 -45.43
C ASN A 13 -44.62 16.22 -45.20
N LYS A 14 -45.02 14.98 -45.46
CA LYS A 14 -46.38 14.48 -45.18
C LYS A 14 -46.71 14.57 -43.68
N ILE A 15 -45.72 14.43 -42.78
CA ILE A 15 -45.88 14.62 -41.34
C ILE A 15 -46.32 16.05 -41.00
N TYR A 16 -45.72 17.05 -41.66
CA TYR A 16 -46.07 18.46 -41.47
C TYR A 16 -47.46 18.79 -42.03
N GLU A 17 -47.82 18.20 -43.17
CA GLU A 17 -49.14 18.39 -43.80
C GLU A 17 -50.28 17.78 -42.99
N ILE A 18 -50.08 16.61 -42.35
CA ILE A 18 -51.15 15.91 -41.62
C ILE A 18 -51.54 16.64 -40.32
N VAL A 19 -50.58 17.18 -39.56
CA VAL A 19 -50.85 17.93 -38.31
C VAL A 19 -51.65 19.22 -38.58
N THR A 20 -51.70 19.68 -39.83
CA THR A 20 -52.37 20.91 -40.25
C THR A 20 -53.70 20.69 -41.00
N THR A 21 -54.18 19.46 -41.13
CA THR A 21 -55.46 19.18 -41.80
C THR A 21 -56.69 19.35 -40.90
N ASP A 22 -57.70 20.05 -41.41
CA ASP A 22 -58.90 20.54 -40.71
C ASP A 22 -59.82 19.41 -40.19
N GLU A 23 -59.74 18.20 -40.77
CA GLU A 23 -60.53 17.00 -40.39
C GLU A 23 -60.08 16.35 -39.07
N LEU A 24 -58.90 16.72 -38.57
CA LEU A 24 -58.35 16.26 -37.28
C LEU A 24 -58.55 17.30 -36.17
N THR A 25 -59.26 18.40 -36.45
CA THR A 25 -59.65 19.35 -35.42
C THR A 25 -60.64 18.70 -34.45
N ARG A 26 -60.47 18.98 -33.16
CA ARG A 26 -61.37 18.49 -32.11
C ARG A 26 -62.84 18.75 -32.44
N GLU A 27 -63.12 19.96 -32.94
CA GLU A 27 -64.47 20.44 -33.23
C GLU A 27 -65.15 19.65 -34.36
N SER A 28 -64.44 19.35 -35.45
CA SER A 28 -64.98 18.53 -36.55
C SER A 28 -65.15 17.05 -36.17
N PHE A 29 -64.33 16.54 -35.25
CA PHE A 29 -64.44 15.16 -34.77
C PHE A 29 -65.68 14.97 -33.88
N GLU A 30 -65.94 15.89 -32.94
CA GLU A 30 -66.97 15.70 -31.91
C GLU A 30 -68.37 16.19 -32.29
N LYS A 31 -68.49 17.19 -33.18
CA LYS A 31 -69.76 17.86 -33.51
C LYS A 31 -70.93 16.91 -33.80
N ASP A 32 -70.82 16.06 -34.83
CA ASP A 32 -71.93 15.20 -35.26
C ASP A 32 -72.34 14.16 -34.19
N ILE A 33 -71.37 13.69 -33.40
CA ILE A 33 -71.62 12.73 -32.32
C ILE A 33 -72.35 13.44 -31.17
N LEU A 34 -71.91 14.63 -30.78
CA LEU A 34 -72.53 15.42 -29.71
C LEU A 34 -73.95 15.86 -30.10
N GLU A 35 -74.15 16.33 -31.32
CA GLU A 35 -75.47 16.70 -31.84
C GLU A 35 -76.44 15.50 -31.85
N ALA A 36 -75.99 14.33 -32.32
CA ALA A 36 -76.81 13.11 -32.32
C ALA A 36 -77.09 12.62 -30.90
N THR A 37 -76.11 12.69 -30.00
CA THR A 37 -76.24 12.26 -28.60
C THR A 37 -77.24 13.12 -27.86
N GLU A 38 -77.17 14.45 -28.02
CA GLU A 38 -78.08 15.37 -27.34
C GLU A 38 -79.51 15.25 -27.88
N LYS A 39 -79.67 15.14 -29.21
CA LYS A 39 -80.99 15.04 -29.85
C LYS A 39 -81.78 13.78 -29.49
N TYR A 40 -81.09 12.64 -29.30
CA TYR A 40 -81.74 11.35 -29.02
C TYR A 40 -81.59 10.90 -27.56
N LYS A 41 -81.13 11.80 -26.69
CA LYS A 41 -80.99 11.55 -25.27
C LYS A 41 -82.34 11.20 -24.64
N GLY A 42 -82.45 10.01 -24.04
CA GLY A 42 -83.69 9.55 -23.42
C GLY A 42 -84.81 9.16 -24.40
N TYR A 43 -84.54 9.13 -25.71
CA TYR A 43 -85.49 8.63 -26.70
C TYR A 43 -85.73 7.12 -26.55
N ILE A 44 -87.00 6.70 -26.54
CA ILE A 44 -87.39 5.29 -26.45
C ILE A 44 -88.17 4.90 -27.73
N PRO A 45 -87.64 3.98 -28.56
CA PRO A 45 -88.34 3.44 -29.72
C PRO A 45 -89.70 2.83 -29.38
N THR A 46 -90.69 2.98 -30.28
CA THR A 46 -92.03 2.40 -30.14
C THR A 46 -92.35 1.44 -31.31
N ALA A 47 -93.40 0.64 -31.18
CA ALA A 47 -93.81 -0.29 -32.23
C ALA A 47 -94.15 0.43 -33.56
N SER A 48 -94.73 1.63 -33.50
CA SER A 48 -95.06 2.45 -34.68
C SER A 48 -93.85 3.09 -35.35
N THR A 49 -92.75 3.34 -34.62
CA THR A 49 -91.53 3.99 -35.14
C THR A 49 -90.42 3.00 -35.51
N LEU A 50 -90.63 1.70 -35.27
CA LEU A 50 -89.62 0.65 -35.37
C LEU A 50 -88.85 0.63 -36.70
N LYS A 51 -89.53 0.89 -37.83
CA LYS A 51 -88.89 0.92 -39.15
C LYS A 51 -87.86 2.05 -39.24
N ASP A 52 -88.25 3.25 -38.81
CA ASP A 52 -87.41 4.45 -38.90
C ASP A 52 -86.30 4.41 -37.84
N ASP A 53 -86.57 3.87 -36.65
CA ASP A 53 -85.58 3.66 -35.59
C ASP A 53 -84.48 2.69 -36.03
N LYS A 54 -84.84 1.61 -36.76
CA LYS A 54 -83.85 0.70 -37.34
C LYS A 54 -82.97 1.40 -38.38
N ALA A 55 -83.55 2.27 -39.21
CA ALA A 55 -82.80 3.05 -40.18
C ALA A 55 -81.84 4.03 -39.48
N LYS A 56 -82.31 4.74 -38.45
CA LYS A 56 -81.48 5.67 -37.68
C LYS A 56 -80.37 4.99 -36.90
N ARG A 57 -80.62 3.82 -36.31
CA ARG A 57 -79.56 3.00 -35.70
C ARG A 57 -78.47 2.62 -36.71
N ALA A 58 -78.85 2.28 -37.94
CA ALA A 58 -77.89 1.98 -38.99
C ALA A 58 -77.04 3.21 -39.37
N GLU A 59 -77.64 4.41 -39.41
CA GLU A 59 -76.91 5.67 -39.60
C GLU A 59 -75.92 5.93 -38.44
N PHE A 60 -76.34 5.76 -37.18
CA PHE A 60 -75.46 5.96 -36.03
C PHE A 60 -74.32 4.94 -35.97
N ASN A 61 -74.57 3.68 -36.28
CA ASN A 61 -73.51 2.68 -36.35
C ASN A 61 -72.47 3.06 -37.42
N LYS A 62 -72.90 3.54 -38.59
CA LYS A 62 -71.97 4.04 -39.62
C LYS A 62 -71.15 5.24 -39.12
N LEU A 63 -71.77 6.16 -38.38
CA LEU A 63 -71.07 7.30 -37.79
C LEU A 63 -70.01 6.84 -36.76
N ILE A 64 -70.36 5.90 -35.88
CA ILE A 64 -69.44 5.30 -34.90
C ILE A 64 -68.28 4.61 -35.62
N ASP A 65 -68.57 3.80 -36.64
CA ASP A 65 -67.54 3.08 -37.41
C ASP A 65 -66.59 4.05 -38.11
N SER A 66 -67.12 5.12 -38.71
CA SER A 66 -66.31 6.17 -39.33
C SER A 66 -65.37 6.84 -38.33
N LYS A 67 -65.87 7.20 -37.15
CA LYS A 67 -65.08 7.91 -36.12
C LYS A 67 -64.04 6.98 -35.48
N ASN A 68 -64.38 5.70 -35.29
CA ASN A 68 -63.42 4.68 -34.86
C ASN A 68 -62.32 4.44 -35.89
N ARG A 69 -62.66 4.43 -37.19
CA ARG A 69 -61.69 4.32 -38.28
C ARG A 69 -60.72 5.49 -38.27
N ILE A 70 -61.22 6.73 -38.23
CA ILE A 70 -60.39 7.94 -38.11
C ILE A 70 -59.46 7.82 -36.90
N ARG A 71 -59.96 7.42 -35.71
CA ARG A 71 -59.12 7.24 -34.52
C ARG A 71 -57.97 6.24 -34.75
N ILE A 72 -58.27 5.08 -35.33
CA ILE A 72 -57.28 4.01 -35.54
C ILE A 72 -56.26 4.44 -36.61
N ASP A 73 -56.72 5.00 -37.72
CA ASP A 73 -55.88 5.42 -38.82
C ASP A 73 -54.93 6.54 -38.38
N THR A 74 -55.43 7.53 -37.63
CA THR A 74 -54.58 8.57 -37.02
C THR A 74 -53.54 7.98 -36.06
N LYS A 75 -53.93 7.05 -35.19
CA LYS A 75 -52.98 6.39 -34.26
C LYS A 75 -51.87 5.68 -35.03
N ASN A 76 -52.23 4.89 -36.04
CA ASN A 76 -51.28 4.12 -36.83
C ASN A 76 -50.33 5.05 -37.60
N LEU A 77 -50.89 6.08 -38.24
CA LEU A 77 -50.15 7.07 -39.01
C LEU A 77 -49.13 7.82 -38.14
N LEU A 78 -49.54 8.30 -36.96
CA LEU A 78 -48.65 8.98 -36.02
C LEU A 78 -47.55 8.04 -35.50
N SER A 79 -47.89 6.78 -35.23
CA SER A 79 -46.91 5.79 -34.73
C SER A 79 -45.89 5.41 -35.81
N GLU A 80 -46.35 5.17 -37.04
CA GLU A 80 -45.49 4.88 -38.20
C GLU A 80 -44.56 6.06 -38.50
N THR A 81 -45.12 7.27 -38.42
CA THR A 81 -44.38 8.53 -38.57
C THR A 81 -43.24 8.65 -37.57
N ALA A 82 -43.53 8.49 -36.28
CA ALA A 82 -42.54 8.59 -35.22
C ALA A 82 -41.43 7.54 -35.37
N ASN A 83 -41.81 6.29 -35.66
CA ASN A 83 -40.86 5.18 -35.84
C ASN A 83 -39.98 5.38 -37.08
N THR A 84 -40.55 5.91 -38.18
CA THR A 84 -39.81 6.20 -39.41
C THR A 84 -38.77 7.29 -39.17
N TRP A 85 -39.16 8.37 -38.47
CA TRP A 85 -38.23 9.45 -38.11
C TRP A 85 -37.12 8.97 -37.15
N ASP A 86 -37.45 8.22 -36.10
CA ASP A 86 -36.46 7.68 -35.16
C ASP A 86 -35.45 6.78 -35.87
N SER A 87 -35.93 5.88 -36.75
CA SER A 87 -35.07 5.00 -37.55
C SER A 87 -34.15 5.80 -38.47
N TYR A 88 -34.67 6.84 -39.12
CA TYR A 88 -33.87 7.74 -39.95
C TYR A 88 -32.79 8.45 -39.14
N ALA A 89 -33.18 9.11 -38.05
CA ALA A 89 -32.26 9.86 -37.21
C ALA A 89 -31.13 8.95 -36.72
N LYS A 90 -31.45 7.74 -36.26
CA LYS A 90 -30.46 6.73 -35.88
C LYS A 90 -29.55 6.33 -37.03
N SER A 91 -30.08 6.15 -38.25
CA SER A 91 -29.27 5.80 -39.43
C SER A 91 -28.24 6.88 -39.80
N ILE A 92 -28.52 8.15 -39.50
CA ILE A 92 -27.60 9.27 -39.74
C ILE A 92 -26.65 9.50 -38.57
N ILE A 93 -27.16 9.43 -37.34
CA ILE A 93 -26.38 9.66 -36.11
C ILE A 93 -25.36 8.55 -35.91
N LYS A 94 -25.74 7.29 -36.15
CA LYS A 94 -24.89 6.13 -35.82
C LYS A 94 -23.53 6.15 -36.53
N PRO A 95 -23.43 6.38 -37.86
CA PRO A 95 -22.13 6.53 -38.51
C PRO A 95 -21.28 7.70 -38.00
N PHE A 96 -21.93 8.78 -37.55
CA PHE A 96 -21.24 9.93 -36.96
C PHE A 96 -20.70 9.61 -35.56
N GLU A 97 -21.47 8.93 -34.72
CA GLU A 97 -21.01 8.40 -33.42
C GLU A 97 -19.81 7.46 -33.59
N ASP A 98 -19.88 6.55 -34.57
CA ASP A 98 -18.79 5.61 -34.85
C ASP A 98 -17.52 6.35 -35.30
N MET A 99 -17.66 7.39 -36.14
CA MET A 99 -16.54 8.26 -36.53
C MET A 99 -15.94 8.99 -35.32
N VAL A 100 -16.76 9.58 -34.44
CA VAL A 100 -16.30 10.26 -33.22
C VAL A 100 -15.53 9.29 -32.31
N SER A 101 -16.02 8.06 -32.16
CA SER A 101 -15.34 7.02 -31.37
C SER A 101 -13.94 6.67 -31.92
N GLU A 102 -13.79 6.60 -33.24
CA GLU A 102 -12.47 6.37 -33.86
C GLU A 102 -11.54 7.59 -33.68
N PHE A 103 -12.07 8.82 -33.73
CA PHE A 103 -11.30 10.02 -33.39
C PHE A 103 -10.80 9.98 -31.94
N ASP A 104 -11.67 9.66 -30.99
CA ASP A 104 -11.30 9.57 -29.56
C ASP A 104 -10.21 8.53 -29.33
N LYS A 105 -10.31 7.38 -30.02
CA LYS A 105 -9.28 6.35 -29.97
C LYS A 105 -7.94 6.85 -30.52
N GLY A 106 -7.95 7.46 -31.71
CA GLY A 106 -6.75 8.03 -32.31
C GLY A 106 -6.09 9.11 -31.46
N ILE A 107 -6.90 10.00 -30.84
CA ILE A 107 -6.40 11.03 -29.93
C ILE A 107 -5.70 10.39 -28.72
N LYS A 108 -6.34 9.41 -28.06
CA LYS A 108 -5.74 8.71 -26.92
C LYS A 108 -4.43 8.00 -27.25
N GLU A 109 -4.35 7.36 -28.42
CA GLU A 109 -3.13 6.71 -28.91
C GLU A 109 -2.00 7.72 -29.11
N ILE A 110 -2.30 8.88 -29.71
CA ILE A 110 -1.33 9.97 -29.90
C ILE A 110 -0.87 10.53 -28.55
N GLU A 111 -1.79 10.78 -27.62
CA GLU A 111 -1.47 11.32 -26.29
C GLU A 111 -0.57 10.37 -25.49
N GLU A 112 -0.85 9.06 -25.50
CA GLU A 112 -0.01 8.09 -24.82
C GLU A 112 1.37 7.96 -25.48
N HIS A 113 1.44 7.96 -26.82
CA HIS A 113 2.72 7.96 -27.53
C HIS A 113 3.55 9.22 -27.19
N GLN A 114 2.91 10.40 -27.15
CA GLN A 114 3.59 11.63 -26.72
C GLN A 114 4.06 11.55 -25.27
N ARG A 115 3.27 10.96 -24.38
CA ARG A 115 3.65 10.75 -22.97
C ARG A 115 4.86 9.84 -22.84
N GLN A 116 4.88 8.74 -23.58
CA GLN A 116 6.00 7.79 -23.62
C GLN A 116 7.25 8.44 -24.17
N LEU A 117 7.16 9.15 -25.30
CA LEU A 117 8.29 9.85 -25.91
C LEU A 117 8.90 10.87 -24.95
N LYS A 118 8.08 11.67 -24.25
CA LYS A 118 8.55 12.61 -23.23
C LYS A 118 9.29 11.90 -22.09
N LEU A 119 8.73 10.80 -21.59
CA LEU A 119 9.35 10.00 -20.55
C LEU A 119 10.69 9.41 -21.01
N GLU A 120 10.76 8.88 -22.23
CA GLU A 120 11.99 8.37 -22.83
C GLU A 120 13.05 9.46 -22.97
N THR A 121 12.68 10.66 -23.41
CA THR A 121 13.62 11.80 -23.45
C THR A 121 14.19 12.11 -22.08
N VAL A 122 13.34 12.21 -21.04
CA VAL A 122 13.78 12.49 -19.67
C VAL A 122 14.69 11.37 -19.15
N LYS A 123 14.29 10.10 -19.34
CA LYS A 123 15.09 8.95 -18.92
C LYS A 123 16.42 8.87 -19.65
N SER A 124 16.46 9.15 -20.96
CA SER A 124 17.69 9.18 -21.74
C SER A 124 18.62 10.30 -21.27
N TYR A 125 18.07 11.48 -20.98
CA TYR A 125 18.84 12.59 -20.42
C TYR A 125 19.44 12.22 -19.05
N LEU A 126 18.63 11.69 -18.14
CA LEU A 126 19.06 11.22 -16.82
C LEU A 126 20.09 10.11 -16.93
N ALA A 127 19.93 9.15 -17.84
CA ALA A 127 20.87 8.05 -18.03
C ALA A 127 22.24 8.55 -18.51
N ASN A 128 22.27 9.49 -19.46
CA ASN A 128 23.51 10.12 -19.92
C ASN A 128 24.21 10.85 -18.78
N LYS A 129 23.45 11.61 -17.97
CA LYS A 129 24.01 12.34 -16.83
C LYS A 129 24.46 11.42 -15.70
N ALA A 130 23.68 10.39 -15.38
CA ALA A 130 24.02 9.38 -14.38
C ALA A 130 25.30 8.62 -14.75
N ALA A 131 25.52 8.35 -16.04
CA ALA A 131 26.73 7.69 -16.52
C ALA A 131 28.01 8.50 -16.26
N GLU A 132 27.95 9.85 -16.28
CA GLU A 132 29.08 10.72 -15.90
C GLU A 132 29.55 10.45 -14.46
N TYR A 133 28.65 10.01 -13.59
CA TYR A 133 28.89 9.72 -12.18
C TYR A 133 28.89 8.21 -11.84
N MET A 134 28.80 7.33 -12.85
CA MET A 134 28.68 5.87 -12.68
C MET A 134 27.48 5.45 -11.79
N LEU A 135 26.40 6.23 -11.82
CA LEU A 135 25.16 5.92 -11.12
C LEU A 135 24.26 5.01 -11.96
N ASP A 136 23.53 4.09 -11.32
CA ASP A 136 22.46 3.33 -11.99
C ASP A 136 21.31 4.28 -12.35
N PRO A 137 20.98 4.49 -13.64
CA PRO A 137 19.90 5.39 -14.05
C PRO A 137 18.53 5.04 -13.47
N ARG A 138 18.30 3.78 -13.12
CA ARG A 138 17.00 3.28 -12.63
C ARG A 138 16.58 3.91 -11.31
N ILE A 139 17.54 4.43 -10.53
CA ILE A 139 17.24 5.14 -9.26
C ILE A 139 16.39 6.40 -9.48
N PHE A 140 16.36 6.92 -10.72
CA PHE A 140 15.60 8.12 -11.08
C PHE A 140 14.26 7.82 -11.78
N ASP A 141 13.90 6.55 -12.02
CA ASP A 141 12.74 6.19 -12.83
C ASP A 141 11.42 6.77 -12.30
N GLU A 142 11.24 6.76 -10.97
CA GLU A 142 10.04 7.30 -10.33
C GLU A 142 10.02 8.83 -10.41
N LYS A 143 11.19 9.47 -10.23
CA LYS A 143 11.33 10.94 -10.33
C LYS A 143 11.21 11.46 -11.74
N ALA A 144 11.55 10.67 -12.76
CA ALA A 144 11.40 11.06 -14.16
C ALA A 144 9.94 11.39 -14.52
N LEU A 145 8.96 10.77 -13.84
CA LEU A 145 7.54 11.03 -14.04
C LEU A 145 7.12 12.45 -13.64
N ASP A 146 7.89 13.13 -12.79
CA ASP A 146 7.59 14.51 -12.38
C ASP A 146 7.92 15.55 -13.47
N TYR A 147 8.71 15.15 -14.48
CA TYR A 147 9.30 16.02 -15.51
C TYR A 147 8.74 15.76 -16.93
N ILE A 148 7.56 15.15 -17.04
CA ILE A 148 6.90 14.88 -18.34
C ILE A 148 5.80 15.90 -18.69
N LYS A 149 5.69 17.02 -17.97
CA LYS A 149 4.63 18.02 -18.20
C LYS A 149 4.96 18.85 -19.43
N VAL A 150 3.94 19.40 -20.09
CA VAL A 150 4.16 20.30 -21.25
C VAL A 150 5.10 21.47 -20.90
N GLY A 151 5.05 21.95 -19.65
CA GLY A 151 5.92 23.01 -19.16
C GLY A 151 7.42 22.66 -19.14
N ASP A 152 7.78 21.38 -19.14
CA ASP A 152 9.16 20.89 -19.05
C ASP A 152 9.87 20.84 -20.42
N PHE A 153 9.10 20.90 -21.50
CA PHE A 153 9.58 20.79 -22.88
C PHE A 153 9.41 22.09 -23.65
N MET A 154 10.24 22.28 -24.68
CA MET A 154 10.11 23.34 -25.65
C MET A 154 8.80 23.18 -26.46
N ALA A 155 8.50 24.15 -27.33
CA ALA A 155 7.28 24.13 -28.14
C ALA A 155 7.19 22.93 -29.12
N ASP A 156 8.31 22.28 -29.41
CA ASP A 156 8.37 21.05 -30.20
C ASP A 156 7.86 19.81 -29.44
N GLY A 157 7.63 19.93 -28.12
CA GLY A 157 7.10 18.87 -27.27
C GLY A 157 8.07 17.71 -26.98
N VAL A 158 9.31 17.78 -27.48
CA VAL A 158 10.31 16.68 -27.39
C VAL A 158 11.65 17.13 -26.83
N THR A 159 12.00 18.41 -26.96
CA THR A 159 13.26 18.95 -26.44
C THR A 159 13.05 19.49 -25.03
N LEU A 160 13.89 19.11 -24.07
CA LEU A 160 13.82 19.62 -22.70
C LEU A 160 14.16 21.12 -22.65
N LYS A 161 13.51 21.87 -21.75
CA LYS A 161 13.93 23.25 -21.45
C LYS A 161 15.20 23.26 -20.61
N LYS A 162 15.96 24.36 -20.70
CA LYS A 162 17.18 24.57 -19.90
C LYS A 162 16.93 24.51 -18.38
N ALA A 163 15.81 25.04 -17.91
CA ALA A 163 15.46 24.99 -16.49
C ALA A 163 15.20 23.54 -16.03
N THR A 164 14.50 22.76 -16.84
CA THR A 164 14.25 21.33 -16.63
C THR A 164 15.56 20.55 -16.58
N MET A 165 16.42 20.75 -17.59
CA MET A 165 17.75 20.14 -17.66
C MET A 165 18.57 20.44 -16.42
N LYS A 166 18.63 21.71 -15.98
CA LYS A 166 19.31 22.10 -14.74
C LYS A 166 18.75 21.35 -13.52
N SER A 167 17.43 21.24 -13.41
CA SER A 167 16.82 20.52 -12.29
C SER A 167 17.15 19.02 -12.29
N LEU A 168 17.23 18.40 -13.47
CA LEU A 168 17.64 17.00 -13.62
C LEU A 168 19.14 16.84 -13.28
N ASP A 169 19.99 17.76 -13.72
CA ASP A 169 21.43 17.80 -13.39
C ASP A 169 21.65 17.92 -11.87
N ASP A 170 20.93 18.84 -11.23
CA ASP A 170 20.99 19.05 -9.78
C ASP A 170 20.57 17.77 -9.03
N MET A 171 19.54 17.07 -9.51
CA MET A 171 19.06 15.80 -8.94
C MET A 171 20.12 14.69 -9.02
N VAL A 172 20.73 14.51 -10.19
CA VAL A 172 21.79 13.50 -10.38
C VAL A 172 22.99 13.82 -9.50
N THR A 173 23.39 15.09 -9.46
CA THR A 173 24.53 15.55 -8.63
C THR A 173 24.27 15.32 -7.14
N PHE A 174 23.05 15.58 -6.67
CA PHE A 174 22.66 15.35 -5.29
C PHE A 174 22.71 13.86 -4.91
N GLU A 175 22.17 12.96 -5.75
CA GLU A 175 22.25 11.52 -5.48
C GLU A 175 23.70 11.01 -5.50
N TYR A 176 24.55 11.53 -6.39
CA TYR A 176 25.98 11.21 -6.37
C TYR A 176 26.65 11.64 -5.05
N GLN A 177 26.41 12.88 -4.61
CA GLN A 177 26.98 13.40 -3.36
C GLN A 177 26.55 12.56 -2.15
N LYS A 178 25.27 12.19 -2.09
CA LYS A 178 24.71 11.33 -1.06
C LYS A 178 25.37 9.93 -1.04
N GLN A 179 25.61 9.31 -2.20
CA GLN A 179 26.33 8.04 -2.26
C GLN A 179 27.79 8.18 -1.83
N GLN A 180 28.47 9.24 -2.23
CA GLN A 180 29.84 9.53 -1.79
C GLN A 180 29.93 9.73 -0.27
N GLU A 181 28.97 10.45 0.33
CA GLU A 181 28.89 10.62 1.78
C GLU A 181 28.65 9.28 2.50
N TYR A 182 27.79 8.43 1.93
CA TYR A 182 27.54 7.10 2.48
C TYR A 182 28.78 6.20 2.42
N GLU A 183 29.53 6.20 1.31
CA GLU A 183 30.78 5.44 1.20
C GLU A 183 31.87 5.98 2.13
N LYS A 184 31.98 7.30 2.32
CA LYS A 184 32.87 7.89 3.34
C LYS A 184 32.49 7.46 4.75
N ALA A 185 31.21 7.41 5.07
CA ALA A 185 30.73 6.95 6.37
C ALA A 185 31.08 5.46 6.60
N LYS A 186 30.90 4.61 5.60
CA LYS A 186 31.35 3.20 5.66
C LYS A 186 32.85 3.11 5.89
N ALA A 187 33.66 3.83 5.11
CA ALA A 187 35.11 3.81 5.23
C ALA A 187 35.58 4.25 6.63
N ALA A 188 34.96 5.28 7.21
CA ALA A 188 35.24 5.71 8.57
C ALA A 188 34.94 4.62 9.61
N ILE A 189 33.80 3.94 9.48
CA ILE A 189 33.40 2.82 10.35
C ILE A 189 34.36 1.64 10.20
N SER A 190 34.67 1.23 8.96
CA SER A 190 35.60 0.14 8.68
C SER A 190 36.99 0.45 9.22
N GLY A 191 37.48 1.69 9.05
CA GLY A 191 38.75 2.14 9.61
C GLY A 191 38.78 2.03 11.13
N GLN A 192 37.75 2.54 11.82
CA GLN A 192 37.67 2.47 13.29
C GLN A 192 37.57 1.04 13.80
N CYS A 193 36.82 0.17 13.12
CA CYS A 193 36.71 -1.24 13.47
C CYS A 193 38.04 -1.96 13.27
N ALA A 194 38.75 -1.70 12.17
CA ALA A 194 40.06 -2.28 11.89
C ALA A 194 41.10 -1.89 12.94
N GLU A 195 41.11 -0.62 13.40
CA GLU A 195 41.97 -0.15 14.51
C GLU A 195 41.73 -0.93 15.80
N TYR A 196 40.50 -1.37 16.05
CA TYR A 196 40.12 -2.15 17.24
C TYR A 196 40.14 -3.67 17.02
N GLY A 197 40.50 -4.15 15.83
CA GLY A 197 40.45 -5.58 15.50
C GLY A 197 39.03 -6.17 15.48
N MET A 198 38.02 -5.34 15.20
CA MET A 198 36.60 -5.70 15.17
C MET A 198 36.07 -5.82 13.74
N THR A 199 34.97 -6.54 13.55
CA THR A 199 34.28 -6.65 12.25
C THR A 199 33.35 -5.45 12.03
N ASP A 200 33.32 -4.91 10.81
CA ASP A 200 32.60 -3.68 10.46
C ASP A 200 31.14 -3.88 10.02
N GLN A 201 30.78 -5.05 9.50
CA GLN A 201 29.49 -5.33 8.85
C GLN A 201 28.28 -4.96 9.72
N SER A 202 28.33 -5.30 11.00
CA SER A 202 27.25 -5.01 11.97
C SER A 202 27.02 -3.51 12.11
N TYR A 203 28.11 -2.74 12.17
CA TYR A 203 28.08 -1.29 12.36
C TYR A 203 27.72 -0.56 11.06
N ILE A 204 28.20 -1.03 9.90
CA ILE A 204 27.78 -0.50 8.59
C ILE A 204 26.26 -0.62 8.41
N ARG A 205 25.65 -1.73 8.86
CA ARG A 205 24.20 -1.90 8.79
C ARG A 205 23.44 -0.86 9.63
N MET A 206 24.04 -0.37 10.73
CA MET A 206 23.43 0.65 11.59
C MET A 206 23.31 2.02 10.91
N LEU A 207 24.09 2.30 9.85
CA LEU A 207 23.96 3.54 9.05
C LEU A 207 22.59 3.70 8.37
N ARG A 208 21.72 2.68 8.40
CA ARG A 208 20.33 2.81 7.97
C ARG A 208 19.51 3.72 8.87
N ASP A 209 19.78 3.66 10.17
CA ASP A 209 18.95 4.30 11.20
C ASP A 209 19.73 5.32 12.04
N LEU A 210 21.06 5.23 12.06
CA LEU A 210 21.95 6.05 12.89
C LEU A 210 22.92 6.87 12.03
N THR A 211 23.38 7.99 12.58
CA THR A 211 24.43 8.81 12.00
C THR A 211 25.81 8.14 12.15
N VAL A 212 26.76 8.52 11.28
CA VAL A 212 28.14 8.01 11.37
C VAL A 212 28.76 8.25 12.75
N LEU A 213 28.45 9.38 13.40
CA LEU A 213 28.99 9.72 14.72
C LEU A 213 28.45 8.77 15.81
N GLU A 214 27.15 8.51 15.82
CA GLU A 214 26.53 7.58 16.77
C GLU A 214 27.07 6.17 16.60
N VAL A 215 27.28 5.72 15.36
CA VAL A 215 27.86 4.39 15.09
C VAL A 215 29.32 4.33 15.56
N LEU A 216 30.12 5.38 15.33
CA LEU A 216 31.51 5.45 15.81
C LEU A 216 31.59 5.46 17.34
N GLU A 217 30.65 6.11 18.03
CA GLU A 217 30.54 6.07 19.50
C GLU A 217 30.19 4.67 20.00
N GLN A 218 29.26 3.98 19.33
CA GLN A 218 28.91 2.60 19.67
C GLN A 218 30.11 1.66 19.53
N ILE A 219 30.88 1.78 18.44
CA ILE A 219 32.10 0.99 18.21
C ILE A 219 33.09 1.19 19.37
N LYS A 220 33.31 2.44 19.79
CA LYS A 220 34.21 2.76 20.91
C LYS A 220 33.75 2.16 22.23
N SER A 221 32.44 2.24 22.50
CA SER A 221 31.83 1.67 23.71
C SER A 221 31.99 0.15 23.76
N ASP A 222 31.68 -0.54 22.65
CA ASP A 222 31.79 -1.99 22.55
C ASP A 222 33.24 -2.46 22.71
N TYR A 223 34.19 -1.76 22.09
CA TYR A 223 35.62 -2.05 22.24
C TYR A 223 36.09 -1.88 23.70
N ALA A 224 35.72 -0.78 24.36
CA ALA A 224 36.08 -0.53 25.74
C ALA A 224 35.54 -1.64 26.67
N PHE A 225 34.31 -2.08 26.43
CA PHE A 225 33.70 -3.18 27.16
C PHE A 225 34.43 -4.51 26.95
N GLU A 226 34.74 -4.88 25.71
CA GLU A 226 35.44 -6.14 25.43
C GLU A 226 36.87 -6.12 25.98
N LYS A 227 37.57 -4.98 25.90
CA LYS A 227 38.90 -4.82 26.49
C LYS A 227 38.87 -4.98 28.00
N GLN A 228 37.93 -4.33 28.69
CA GLN A 228 37.77 -4.47 30.14
C GLN A 228 37.50 -5.94 30.54
N LYS A 229 36.66 -6.63 29.77
CA LYS A 229 36.36 -8.05 29.98
C LYS A 229 37.60 -8.94 29.80
N GLN A 230 38.41 -8.70 28.78
CA GLN A 230 39.67 -9.41 28.55
C GLN A 230 40.67 -9.18 29.69
N GLU A 231 40.82 -7.93 30.15
CA GLU A 231 41.70 -7.59 31.28
C GLU A 231 41.27 -8.32 32.57
N ILE A 232 39.97 -8.37 32.85
CA ILE A 232 39.42 -9.11 34.00
C ILE A 232 39.70 -10.62 33.88
N GLU A 233 39.53 -11.20 32.69
CA GLU A 233 39.76 -12.61 32.43
C GLU A 233 41.26 -12.98 32.54
N GLN A 234 42.14 -12.15 32.00
CA GLN A 234 43.59 -12.30 32.16
C GLN A 234 44.02 -12.21 33.62
N ALA A 235 43.52 -11.21 34.37
CA ALA A 235 43.82 -11.06 35.80
C ALA A 235 43.32 -12.26 36.63
N ARG A 236 42.23 -12.90 36.22
CA ARG A 236 41.73 -14.13 36.85
C ARG A 236 42.64 -15.32 36.56
N LEU A 237 43.03 -15.51 35.29
CA LEU A 237 43.94 -16.59 34.88
C LEU A 237 45.33 -16.45 35.53
N GLU A 238 45.85 -15.23 35.67
CA GLU A 238 47.11 -14.98 36.36
C GLU A 238 47.04 -15.32 37.84
N ARG A 239 45.96 -14.93 38.54
CA ARG A 239 45.73 -15.32 39.94
C ARG A 239 45.65 -16.84 40.10
N GLU A 240 44.96 -17.52 39.19
CA GLU A 240 44.84 -18.98 39.20
C GLU A 240 46.19 -19.66 38.99
N ARG A 241 47.03 -19.17 38.07
CA ARG A 241 48.40 -19.66 37.89
C ARG A 241 49.28 -19.42 39.11
N GLN A 242 49.17 -18.26 39.75
CA GLN A 242 49.93 -17.95 40.97
C GLN A 242 49.56 -18.89 42.13
N LEU A 243 48.25 -19.13 42.32
CA LEU A 243 47.76 -20.08 43.32
C LEU A 243 48.23 -21.51 43.03
N ALA A 244 48.16 -21.96 41.77
CA ALA A 244 48.66 -23.28 41.38
C ALA A 244 50.17 -23.42 41.59
N ALA A 245 50.95 -22.38 41.29
CA ALA A 245 52.40 -22.37 41.53
C ALA A 245 52.76 -22.37 43.03
N GLN A 246 51.97 -21.69 43.87
CA GLN A 246 52.11 -21.77 45.33
C GLN A 246 51.83 -23.18 45.84
N GLN A 247 50.72 -23.79 45.42
CA GLN A 247 50.35 -25.16 45.80
C GLN A 247 51.41 -26.19 45.37
N ALA A 248 51.99 -26.05 44.18
CA ALA A 248 53.07 -26.92 43.71
C ALA A 248 54.35 -26.80 44.59
N LYS A 249 54.70 -25.57 45.00
CA LYS A 249 55.83 -25.35 45.93
C LYS A 249 55.56 -25.91 47.32
N GLU A 250 54.34 -25.79 47.83
CA GLU A 250 53.93 -26.38 49.10
C GLU A 250 53.96 -27.92 49.04
N GLN A 251 53.56 -28.53 47.92
CA GLN A 251 53.68 -29.98 47.71
C GLN A 251 55.13 -30.46 47.60
N GLU A 252 56.02 -29.72 46.93
CA GLU A 252 57.45 -30.03 46.91
C GLU A 252 58.12 -29.88 48.28
N GLN A 253 57.72 -28.89 49.10
CA GLN A 253 58.19 -28.75 50.48
C GLN A 253 57.63 -29.84 51.40
N ALA A 254 56.40 -30.30 51.18
CA ALA A 254 55.82 -31.44 51.88
C ALA A 254 56.51 -32.77 51.51
N GLN A 255 56.96 -32.94 50.26
CA GLN A 255 57.74 -34.11 49.82
C GLN A 255 59.20 -34.07 50.28
N LYS A 256 59.78 -32.90 50.55
CA LYS A 256 61.11 -32.75 51.17
C LYS A 256 61.10 -32.88 52.70
N SER A 257 59.92 -32.85 53.32
CA SER A 257 59.71 -33.09 54.76
C SER A 257 59.29 -34.54 55.03
N THR A 258 60.09 -35.52 54.58
CA THR A 258 60.15 -36.87 55.18
C THR A 258 61.52 -37.11 55.81
N GLU A 259 62.02 -36.13 56.55
CA GLU A 259 63.00 -36.34 57.62
C GLU A 259 62.36 -35.93 58.94
N THR A 260 62.14 -36.94 59.80
CA THR A 260 61.64 -36.84 61.17
C THR A 260 62.44 -35.88 62.03
N PRO A 261 61.77 -35.12 62.92
CA PRO A 261 62.30 -34.94 64.26
C PRO A 261 61.32 -35.39 65.35
N GLN A 262 61.89 -36.06 66.35
CA GLN A 262 61.29 -36.51 67.60
C GLN A 262 60.74 -35.35 68.43
N ILE A 263 59.64 -35.59 69.17
CA ILE A 263 59.20 -34.75 70.29
C ILE A 263 59.12 -35.64 71.54
N ASP A 264 59.87 -35.22 72.55
CA ASP A 264 60.01 -35.71 73.92
C ASP A 264 58.85 -35.19 74.80
N PRO A 265 58.21 -36.00 75.66
CA PRO A 265 56.99 -35.60 76.37
C PRO A 265 57.28 -35.28 77.85
N GLU A 266 57.75 -34.07 78.18
CA GLU A 266 57.75 -33.63 79.59
C GLU A 266 57.87 -32.09 79.71
N THR A 267 56.96 -31.49 80.49
CA THR A 267 56.92 -30.07 80.96
C THR A 267 56.48 -29.03 79.92
N GLY A 268 55.54 -28.10 80.12
CA GLY A 268 54.86 -27.61 81.33
C GLY A 268 54.63 -26.08 81.19
N GLU A 269 53.46 -25.71 80.64
CA GLU A 269 52.71 -24.43 80.74
C GLU A 269 53.14 -23.10 80.06
N ILE A 270 52.38 -22.76 79.00
CA ILE A 270 51.36 -21.68 78.80
C ILE A 270 51.57 -20.25 79.38
N LEU A 271 51.40 -19.22 78.53
CA LEU A 271 50.71 -17.91 78.80
C LEU A 271 50.22 -17.35 77.44
N GLU A 272 48.92 -17.26 77.11
CA GLU A 272 47.87 -16.32 77.52
C GLU A 272 48.00 -14.87 76.98
N GLY A 273 46.93 -14.40 76.32
CA GLY A 273 46.64 -12.99 76.02
C GLY A 273 46.36 -12.72 74.53
N GLY A 274 45.20 -12.27 74.07
CA GLY A 274 43.96 -11.90 74.74
C GLY A 274 42.95 -11.36 73.70
N GLN A 275 41.67 -11.54 74.04
CA GLN A 275 40.50 -10.69 73.76
C GLN A 275 40.07 -10.31 72.32
N ILE A 276 38.80 -10.63 72.08
CA ILE A 276 37.86 -10.07 71.10
C ILE A 276 37.55 -8.61 71.46
N PRO A 277 37.32 -7.74 70.46
CA PRO A 277 36.13 -6.89 70.54
C PRO A 277 35.23 -6.94 69.29
N GLN A 278 33.93 -6.97 69.59
CA GLN A 278 32.77 -6.35 68.90
C GLN A 278 33.09 -5.01 68.19
N ASN A 279 32.37 -4.45 67.21
CA ASN A 279 31.00 -4.54 66.67
C ASN A 279 31.00 -3.87 65.26
N GLU A 280 30.02 -4.27 64.43
CA GLU A 280 29.27 -3.59 63.33
C GLU A 280 29.61 -2.16 62.83
N PRO A 281 28.96 -1.65 61.76
CA PRO A 281 28.70 -2.20 60.43
C PRO A 281 29.09 -1.17 59.34
N ASN A 282 29.47 -1.58 58.12
CA ASN A 282 29.15 -0.77 56.94
C ASN A 282 29.34 -1.52 55.61
N ALA A 283 28.25 -1.50 54.84
CA ALA A 283 28.20 -1.57 53.38
C ALA A 283 28.70 -2.86 52.70
N LEU A 284 27.96 -3.96 52.89
CA LEU A 284 27.76 -4.92 51.79
C LEU A 284 26.85 -4.27 50.75
N GLY A 285 27.46 -3.48 49.88
CA GLY A 285 26.85 -2.96 48.69
C GLY A 285 26.45 -4.10 47.76
N GLY A 286 25.18 -4.06 47.32
CA GLY A 286 24.71 -4.61 46.07
C GLY A 286 25.07 -6.06 45.77
N ALA A 287 24.14 -6.97 46.06
CA ALA A 287 24.01 -8.17 45.25
C ALA A 287 23.65 -7.75 43.82
N LYS A 288 24.65 -7.36 43.02
CA LYS A 288 24.51 -7.18 41.58
C LYS A 288 24.52 -8.56 40.96
N ASN A 289 23.31 -9.07 40.74
CA ASN A 289 22.90 -9.97 39.67
C ASN A 289 24.05 -10.75 39.03
N ASP A 290 24.15 -12.03 39.36
CA ASP A 290 24.78 -13.01 38.47
C ASP A 290 24.28 -12.75 37.04
N LEU A 291 25.21 -12.60 36.10
CA LEU A 291 24.92 -12.38 34.68
C LEU A 291 23.97 -13.50 34.20
N LYS A 292 22.69 -13.16 34.05
CA LYS A 292 21.70 -14.03 33.42
C LYS A 292 22.19 -14.36 32.00
N ARG A 293 22.66 -15.59 31.80
CA ARG A 293 22.97 -16.13 30.47
C ARG A 293 21.66 -16.44 29.76
N TYR A 294 21.34 -15.68 28.71
CA TYR A 294 20.22 -15.99 27.83
C TYR A 294 20.73 -16.85 26.68
N THR A 295 20.18 -18.06 26.52
CA THR A 295 20.62 -19.02 25.49
C THR A 295 19.91 -18.85 24.15
N GLN A 296 18.86 -18.00 24.08
CA GLN A 296 18.08 -17.79 22.87
C GLN A 296 17.42 -16.40 22.89
N LYS A 297 17.44 -15.71 21.74
CA LYS A 297 16.76 -14.43 21.51
C LYS A 297 15.81 -14.60 20.33
N MET A 298 14.56 -14.20 20.49
CA MET A 298 13.57 -14.18 19.41
C MET A 298 13.12 -12.75 19.15
N THR A 299 13.03 -12.38 17.88
CA THR A 299 12.54 -11.08 17.42
C THR A 299 11.33 -11.34 16.53
N LEU A 300 10.22 -10.64 16.76
CA LEU A 300 9.04 -10.65 15.90
C LEU A 300 8.90 -9.27 15.24
N GLU A 301 8.96 -9.24 13.92
CA GLU A 301 8.76 -8.05 13.11
C GLU A 301 7.41 -8.16 12.37
N VAL A 302 6.58 -7.12 12.48
CA VAL A 302 5.22 -7.10 11.91
C VAL A 302 5.06 -5.81 11.13
N TYR A 303 4.63 -5.93 9.87
CA TYR A 303 4.32 -4.79 9.01
C TYR A 303 2.81 -4.52 9.04
N LEU A 304 2.45 -3.27 9.29
CA LEU A 304 1.06 -2.83 9.41
C LEU A 304 0.85 -1.67 8.43
N VAL A 305 -0.30 -1.66 7.77
CA VAL A 305 -0.61 -0.74 6.66
C VAL A 305 -0.92 0.65 7.19
N ASP A 306 -1.53 0.75 8.37
CA ASP A 306 -1.88 2.02 9.00
C ASP A 306 -1.69 2.04 10.53
N THR A 307 -1.88 3.23 11.10
CA THR A 307 -1.71 3.46 12.54
C THR A 307 -2.83 2.82 13.37
N ASN A 308 -4.02 2.61 12.83
CA ASN A 308 -5.12 1.97 13.55
C ASN A 308 -4.83 0.49 13.80
N ASP A 309 -4.27 -0.20 12.80
CA ASP A 309 -3.83 -1.59 12.92
C ASP A 309 -2.68 -1.73 13.94
N LYS A 310 -1.77 -0.74 13.97
CA LYS A 310 -0.71 -0.67 14.99
C LYS A 310 -1.27 -0.53 16.41
N GLU A 311 -2.25 0.33 16.63
CA GLU A 311 -2.85 0.50 17.96
C GLU A 311 -3.70 -0.71 18.37
N ARG A 312 -4.40 -1.35 17.43
CA ARG A 312 -5.08 -2.63 17.67
C ARG A 312 -4.10 -3.73 18.07
N PHE A 313 -2.99 -3.86 17.36
CA PHE A 313 -1.95 -4.84 17.66
C PHE A 313 -1.34 -4.62 19.05
N LYS A 314 -1.00 -3.38 19.40
CA LYS A 314 -0.52 -3.03 20.75
C LYS A 314 -1.55 -3.36 21.83
N THR A 315 -2.81 -3.03 21.59
CA THR A 315 -3.90 -3.32 22.54
C THR A 315 -4.07 -4.82 22.76
N GLY A 316 -4.01 -5.62 21.69
CA GLY A 316 -4.05 -7.07 21.76
C GLY A 316 -2.87 -7.68 22.51
N LEU A 317 -1.65 -7.18 22.28
CA LEU A 317 -0.47 -7.60 23.04
C LEU A 317 -0.64 -7.31 24.54
N SER A 318 -1.11 -6.12 24.90
CA SER A 318 -1.35 -5.77 26.31
C SER A 318 -2.41 -6.65 26.97
N GLN A 319 -3.48 -7.03 26.24
CA GLN A 319 -4.50 -7.96 26.75
C GLN A 319 -3.93 -9.36 27.02
N LEU A 320 -2.94 -9.79 26.24
CA LEU A 320 -2.22 -11.05 26.43
C LEU A 320 -1.10 -10.94 27.48
N GLY A 321 -0.98 -9.80 28.18
CA GLY A 321 0.01 -9.58 29.22
C GLY A 321 1.38 -9.13 28.71
N PHE A 322 1.49 -8.72 27.44
CA PHE A 322 2.72 -8.26 26.81
C PHE A 322 2.64 -6.77 26.46
N ASP A 323 3.42 -5.94 27.14
CA ASP A 323 3.61 -4.52 26.81
C ASP A 323 4.63 -4.30 25.68
N PHE A 324 4.32 -3.36 24.79
CA PHE A 324 5.20 -2.89 23.73
C PHE A 324 6.53 -2.30 24.28
N LYS A 325 7.66 -2.62 23.63
CA LYS A 325 9.04 -2.21 24.02
C LYS A 325 9.53 -2.69 25.38
N LYS A 326 8.88 -3.68 25.99
CA LYS A 326 9.32 -4.27 27.26
C LYS A 326 9.95 -5.64 27.01
N ASN A 327 11.06 -5.90 27.67
CA ASN A 327 11.75 -7.19 27.60
C ASN A 327 11.11 -8.17 28.58
N TYR A 328 10.71 -9.34 28.09
CA TYR A 328 10.12 -10.41 28.90
C TYR A 328 11.10 -11.56 29.04
N GLN A 329 11.21 -12.10 30.27
CA GLN A 329 11.97 -13.31 30.55
C GLN A 329 10.99 -14.45 30.79
N VAL A 330 11.04 -15.48 29.95
CA VAL A 330 10.27 -16.71 30.16
C VAL A 330 11.17 -17.71 30.88
N SER A 331 10.83 -18.05 32.12
CA SER A 331 11.51 -19.10 32.89
C SER A 331 10.82 -20.46 32.68
N GLY A 332 11.58 -21.52 32.45
CA GLY A 332 11.05 -22.89 32.31
C GLY A 332 10.85 -23.37 30.86
N TYR A 333 11.39 -22.65 29.87
CA TYR A 333 11.33 -23.06 28.47
C TYR A 333 12.14 -24.34 28.24
N GLN A 334 11.46 -25.49 28.17
CA GLN A 334 12.03 -26.74 27.69
C GLN A 334 11.93 -26.79 26.17
N ARG A 335 12.88 -27.48 25.54
CA ARG A 335 13.01 -27.64 24.09
C ARG A 335 11.66 -28.11 23.52
N ILE A 336 10.98 -27.25 22.76
CA ILE A 336 9.73 -27.62 22.07
C ILE A 336 10.11 -28.59 20.95
N GLU A 337 9.55 -29.80 20.97
CA GLU A 337 9.73 -30.73 19.86
C GLU A 337 9.11 -30.11 18.59
N PRO A 338 9.75 -30.26 17.41
CA PRO A 338 9.21 -29.70 16.18
C PRO A 338 7.86 -30.34 15.89
N MET A 339 6.80 -29.54 15.95
CA MET A 339 5.47 -29.94 15.52
C MET A 339 5.39 -29.96 14.00
N THR A 340 4.75 -30.98 13.46
CA THR A 340 4.44 -31.07 12.04
C THR A 340 3.29 -30.12 11.67
N GLN A 341 3.22 -29.75 10.39
CA GLN A 341 2.17 -28.86 9.88
C GLN A 341 0.75 -29.40 10.14
N ALA A 342 0.58 -30.73 10.19
CA ALA A 342 -0.70 -31.38 10.49
C ALA A 342 -1.16 -31.13 11.94
N GLU A 343 -0.23 -31.23 12.90
CA GLU A 343 -0.50 -30.99 14.32
C GLU A 343 -0.80 -29.51 14.60
N LEU A 344 -0.21 -28.59 13.81
CA LEU A 344 -0.41 -27.15 13.95
C LEU A 344 -1.81 -26.72 13.48
N ASN A 345 -2.34 -27.37 12.44
CA ASN A 345 -3.68 -27.10 11.92
C ASN A 345 -4.79 -27.58 12.90
N GLU A 346 -4.58 -28.70 13.58
CA GLU A 346 -5.52 -29.22 14.60
C GLU A 346 -5.62 -28.30 15.84
N LEU A 347 -4.51 -27.69 16.26
CA LEU A 347 -4.44 -26.84 17.46
C LEU A 347 -4.91 -25.41 17.22
N CYS A 348 -4.69 -24.87 16.02
CA CYS A 348 -5.01 -23.47 15.71
C CYS A 348 -6.29 -23.29 14.89
N GLY A 349 -6.91 -24.37 14.40
CA GLY A 349 -8.21 -24.34 13.72
C GLY A 349 -8.18 -23.64 12.36
N TRP A 350 -7.13 -23.88 11.57
CA TRP A 350 -7.02 -23.40 10.18
C TRP A 350 -7.36 -24.51 9.19
#